data_AF-A0A950T6G6-F1
#
_entry.id   AF-A0A950T6G6-F1
#
_cell.length_a   1.000
_cell.length_b   1.000
_cell.length_c   1.000
_cell.angle_alpha   90.00
_cell.angle_beta   90.00
_cell.angle_gamma   90.00
#
_symmetry.space_group_name_H-M   'P 1'
#
loop_
_entity.id
_entity.type
_entity.pdbx_description
1 polymer ?
#
loop_
_entity_poly.entity_id
_entity_poly.type
_entity_poly.pdbx_seq_one_letter_code
_entity_poly.pdbx_strand_id
1 'polypeptide(L)' 'MSRIPPVDIQILTQGAAGSSTMETLFRVMAQRPEIAQHAMQLVEAVMRRGTVDAKLKELLAIRVSQVNHCFY' A
#
# COMPACT_ATOMS: atom_id res chain seq x y z
N MET A 1 -5.11 6.83 -11.66
CA MET A 1 -5.02 8.24 -11.18
C MET A 1 -6.05 8.49 -10.09
N SER A 2 -5.61 8.99 -8.94
CA SER A 2 -6.48 9.27 -7.80
C SER A 2 -7.49 10.37 -8.10
N ARG A 3 -8.74 10.18 -7.66
CA ARG A 3 -9.79 11.23 -7.69
C ARG A 3 -9.71 12.19 -6.51
N ILE A 4 -8.85 11.86 -5.57
CA ILE A 4 -8.66 12.58 -4.32
C ILE A 4 -7.56 13.63 -4.52
N PRO A 5 -7.79 14.92 -4.21
CA PRO A 5 -6.81 15.97 -4.45
C PRO A 5 -5.52 15.74 -3.65
N PRO A 6 -4.35 16.01 -4.23
CA PRO A 6 -3.08 15.80 -3.53
C PRO A 6 -3.00 16.74 -2.32
N VAL A 7 -2.67 16.20 -1.15
CA VAL A 7 -2.32 16.98 0.04
C VAL A 7 -0.80 16.92 0.19
N ASP A 8 -0.19 18.04 0.55
CA ASP A 8 1.26 18.15 0.70
C ASP A 8 1.68 17.51 2.02
N ILE A 9 1.97 16.20 1.98
CA ILE A 9 2.27 15.41 3.17
C ILE A 9 3.72 14.95 3.07
N GLN A 10 4.60 15.74 3.67
CA GLN A 10 6.05 15.51 3.74
C GLN A 10 6.43 14.27 4.58
N ILE A 11 5.46 13.62 5.24
CA ILE A 11 5.69 12.71 6.37
C ILE A 11 5.87 11.23 5.97
N LEU A 12 5.48 10.79 4.77
CA LEU A 12 5.50 9.34 4.42
C LEU A 12 6.58 8.90 3.42
N THR A 13 7.36 9.83 2.86
CA THR A 13 8.29 9.53 1.75
C THR A 13 9.67 9.03 2.19
N GLN A 14 10.01 9.05 3.48
CA GLN A 14 11.39 8.77 3.93
C GLN A 14 11.77 7.28 4.02
N GLY A 15 10.90 6.34 3.62
CA GLY A 15 11.19 4.90 3.73
C GLY A 15 10.74 4.02 2.57
N ALA A 16 10.11 4.57 1.53
CA ALA A 16 9.59 3.81 0.42
C ALA A 16 10.61 3.75 -0.72
N ALA A 17 11.66 2.93 -0.59
CA ALA A 17 12.44 2.47 -1.74
C ALA A 17 11.62 1.45 -2.55
N GLY A 18 10.47 1.89 -3.08
CA GLY A 18 9.50 1.09 -3.80
C GLY A 18 8.92 1.86 -4.98
N SER A 19 8.50 1.12 -6.01
CA SER A 19 7.89 1.60 -7.26
C SER A 19 7.03 2.87 -7.10
N SER A 20 7.08 3.79 -8.08
CA SER A 20 6.32 5.05 -8.13
C SER A 20 4.81 4.93 -7.84
N THR A 21 4.24 3.75 -8.08
CA THR A 21 2.85 3.40 -7.76
C THR A 21 2.58 3.33 -6.26
N MET A 22 3.55 2.87 -5.48
CA MET A 22 3.46 2.77 -4.03
C MET A 22 3.47 4.17 -3.38
N GLU A 23 4.28 5.09 -3.91
CA GLU A 23 4.29 6.50 -3.46
C GLU A 23 2.92 7.16 -3.65
N THR A 24 2.27 6.89 -4.80
CA THR A 24 0.93 7.41 -5.09
C THR A 24 -0.09 6.88 -4.08
N LEU A 25 -0.07 5.58 -3.79
CA LEU A 25 -0.94 4.96 -2.78
C LEU A 25 -0.76 5.61 -1.40
N PHE A 26 0.48 5.78 -0.93
CA PHE A 26 0.73 6.40 0.36
C PHE A 26 0.25 7.85 0.43
N ARG A 27 0.46 8.64 -0.63
CA ARG A 27 -0.01 10.03 -0.68
C ARG A 27 -1.54 10.12 -0.60
N VAL A 28 -2.25 9.18 -1.24
CA VAL A 28 -3.72 9.12 -1.17
C VAL A 28 -4.19 8.73 0.23
N MET A 29 -3.61 7.69 0.82
CA MET A 29 -3.97 7.25 2.18
C MET A 29 -3.72 8.33 3.23
N ALA A 30 -2.68 9.14 3.04
CA ALA A 30 -2.29 10.19 3.97
C ALA A 30 -3.36 11.27 4.17
N GLN A 31 -4.34 11.40 3.28
CA GLN A 31 -5.52 12.23 3.51
C GLN A 31 -6.36 11.82 4.74
N ARG A 32 -6.27 10.55 5.14
CA ARG A 32 -7.00 9.98 6.28
C ARG A 32 -6.00 9.23 7.17
N PRO A 33 -5.24 9.94 8.02
CA PRO A 33 -4.09 9.38 8.73
C PRO A 33 -4.46 8.20 9.65
N GLU A 34 -5.61 8.25 10.32
CA GLU A 34 -6.10 7.15 11.17
C GLU A 34 -6.32 5.87 10.35
N ILE A 35 -6.92 6.00 9.15
CA ILE A 35 -7.12 4.86 8.24
C ILE A 35 -5.78 4.35 7.70
N ALA A 36 -4.89 5.27 7.33
CA ALA A 36 -3.56 4.92 6.84
C ALA A 36 -2.75 4.13 7.88
N GLN A 37 -2.79 4.53 9.15
CA GLN A 37 -2.11 3.86 10.24
C GLN A 37 -2.60 2.41 10.39
N HIS A 38 -3.92 2.20 10.41
CA HIS A 38 -4.49 0.86 10.48
C HIS A 38 -4.17 0.00 9.26
N ALA A 39 -4.20 0.59 8.06
CA ALA A 39 -3.82 -0.10 6.83
C ALA A 39 -2.35 -0.55 6.87
N MET A 40 -1.43 0.28 7.35
CA MET A 40 -0.02 -0.08 7.50
C MET A 40 0.19 -1.20 8.53
N GLN A 41 -0.52 -1.15 9.65
CA GLN A 41 -0.50 -2.23 10.65
C GLN A 41 -0.99 -3.56 10.07
N LEU A 42 -2.04 -3.52 9.24
CA LEU A 42 -2.55 -4.69 8.55
C LEU A 42 -1.53 -5.26 7.55
N VAL A 43 -0.93 -4.41 6.72
CA VAL A 43 0.11 -4.83 5.76
C VAL A 43 1.29 -5.46 6.49
N GLU A 44 1.75 -4.86 7.58
CA GLU A 44 2.83 -5.40 8.42
C GLU A 44 2.47 -6.79 8.97
N ALA A 45 1.28 -6.94 9.54
CA ALA A 45 0.83 -8.20 10.14
C ALA A 45 0.66 -9.31 9.09
N VAL A 46 0.06 -9.00 7.94
CA VAL A 46 -0.31 -10.00 6.92
C VAL A 46 0.85 -10.29 5.98
N MET A 47 1.59 -9.28 5.51
CA MET A 47 2.63 -9.47 4.51
C MET A 47 3.97 -9.86 5.12
N ARG A 48 4.37 -9.29 6.27
CA ARG A 48 5.73 -9.48 6.82
C ARG A 48 5.88 -10.58 7.87
N ARG A 49 4.79 -11.05 8.49
CA ARG A 49 4.83 -12.04 9.59
C ARG A 49 4.07 -13.33 9.25
N GLY A 50 4.20 -14.36 10.08
CA GLY A 50 3.46 -15.62 9.95
C GLY A 50 4.23 -16.73 9.22
N THR A 51 3.52 -17.80 8.85
CA THR A 51 4.11 -19.06 8.36
C THR A 51 4.08 -19.20 6.84
N VAL A 52 3.35 -18.34 6.13
CA VAL A 52 3.29 -18.33 4.67
C VAL A 52 4.48 -17.56 4.12
N ASP A 53 5.16 -18.14 3.12
CA ASP A 53 6.31 -17.51 2.47
C ASP A 53 5.95 -16.16 1.84
N ALA A 54 6.87 -15.19 1.94
CA ALA A 54 6.66 -13.83 1.45
C ALA A 54 6.37 -13.80 -0.06
N LYS A 55 7.05 -14.63 -0.86
CA LYS A 55 6.85 -14.69 -2.31
C LYS A 55 5.44 -15.17 -2.64
N LEU A 56 4.93 -16.16 -1.90
CA LEU A 56 3.58 -16.66 -2.12
C LEU A 56 2.52 -15.60 -1.81
N LYS A 57 2.73 -14.79 -0.78
CA LYS A 57 1.82 -13.67 -0.46
C LYS A 57 1.78 -12.63 -1.56
N GLU A 58 2.93 -12.27 -2.13
CA GLU A 58 2.98 -11.34 -3.26
C GLU A 58 2.32 -11.91 -4.52
N LEU A 59 2.52 -13.19 -4.83
CA LEU A 59 1.83 -13.85 -5.95
C LEU A 59 0.31 -13.84 -5.77
N LEU A 60 -0.17 -14.05 -4.54
CA LEU A 60 -1.59 -13.90 -4.20
C LEU A 60 -2.07 -12.46 -4.39
N ALA A 61 -1.32 -11.47 -3.89
CA ALA A 61 -1.66 -10.06 -4.05
C ALA A 61 -1.77 -9.67 -5.54
N ILE A 62 -0.83 -10.12 -6.37
CA ILE A 62 -0.86 -9.92 -7.82
C ILE A 62 -2.12 -10.56 -8.43
N ARG A 63 -2.39 -11.83 -8.12
CA ARG A 63 -3.54 -12.55 -8.70
C ARG A 63 -4.87 -11.91 -8.30
N VAL A 64 -5.02 -11.51 -7.04
CA VAL A 64 -6.22 -10.81 -6.55
C VAL A 64 -6.37 -9.46 -7.25
N SER A 65 -5.28 -8.72 -7.45
CA SER A 65 -5.32 -7.43 -8.14
C SER A 65 -5.74 -7.58 -9.60
N GLN A 66 -5.24 -8.61 -10.31
CA GLN A 66 -5.63 -8.92 -11.68
C GLN A 66 -7.12 -9.25 -11.81
N VAL A 67 -7.65 -10.11 -10.93
CA VAL A 67 -9.06 -10.52 -10.96
C VAL A 67 -9.99 -9.35 -10.64
N ASN A 68 -9.54 -8.42 -9.81
CA ASN A 68 -10.30 -7.21 -9.46
C ASN A 68 -10.04 -6.03 -10.39
N HIS A 69 -9.22 -6.19 -11.44
CA HIS A 69 -8.81 -5.08 -12.31
C HIS A 69 -8.29 -3.86 -11.51
N CYS A 70 -7.54 -4.12 -10.44
CA CYS A 70 -6.97 -3.11 -9.57
C CYS A 70 -5.67 -2.58 -10.19
N PHE A 71 -5.76 -1.40 -10.81
CA PHE A 71 -4.63 -0.68 -11.36
C PHE A 71 -4.31 0.51 -10.44
N TYR A 72 -3.11 0.50 -9.86
CA TYR A 72 -2.59 1.61 -9.07
C TYR A 72 -2.03 2.73 -9.97
#